data_AF-A0A183A5F7-F1
#
_entry.id   AF-A0A183A5F7-F1
#
_cell.length_a   1.000
_cell.length_b   1.000
_cell.length_c   1.000
_cell.angle_alpha   90.00
_cell.angle_beta   90.00
_cell.angle_gamma   90.00
#
_symmetry.space_group_name_H-M   'P 1'
#
loop_
_entity.id
_entity.type
_entity.pdbx_description
1 polymer ?
#
loop_
_entity_poly.entity_id
_entity_poly.type
_entity_poly.pdbx_seq_one_letter_code
_entity_poly.pdbx_strand_id
1 'polypeptide(L)' 'MLSKARQAFAAELLMEYLEKHEILFPTQHEFQHKRTCTTNLPVARDEWTKSDDAGDPLGIVYLDFSKGFV' A
#
# COMPACT_ATOMS: atom_id res chain seq x y z
N MET A 1 17.99 22.78 -2.39
CA MET A 1 18.47 21.63 -3.18
C MET A 1 19.08 20.56 -2.29
N LEU A 2 20.04 20.88 -1.40
CA LEU A 2 20.64 19.92 -0.45
C LEU A 2 19.63 19.24 0.50
N SER A 3 18.63 19.98 0.99
CA SER A 3 17.59 19.44 1.89
C SER A 3 16.76 18.33 1.25
N LYS A 4 16.34 18.52 -0.01
CA LYS A 4 15.57 17.53 -0.78
C LYS A 4 16.41 16.29 -1.11
N ALA A 5 17.68 16.48 -1.47
CA ALA A 5 18.59 15.36 -1.73
C ALA A 5 18.80 14.47 -0.50
N ARG A 6 18.96 15.09 0.69
CA ARG A 6 19.05 14.34 1.96
C ARG A 6 17.77 13.58 2.30
N GLN A 7 16.60 14.19 2.05
CA GLN A 7 15.31 13.52 2.26
C GLN A 7 15.13 12.33 1.32
N ALA A 8 15.49 12.48 0.04
CA ALA A 8 15.44 11.37 -0.92
C ALA A 8 16.34 10.20 -0.49
N PHE A 9 17.58 10.49 -0.09
CA PHE A 9 18.51 9.47 0.40
C PHE A 9 18.00 8.76 1.67
N ALA A 10 17.45 9.51 2.63
CA ALA A 10 16.88 8.92 3.83
C ALA A 10 15.63 8.06 3.52
N ALA A 11 14.80 8.49 2.57
CA ALA A 11 13.63 7.73 2.14
C ALA A 11 14.04 6.42 1.45
N GLU A 12 15.06 6.44 0.60
CA GLU A 12 15.60 5.22 -0.03
C GLU A 12 16.11 4.22 1.01
N LEU A 13 16.95 4.65 1.95
CA LEU A 13 17.45 3.78 3.02
C LEU A 13 16.33 3.20 3.90
N LEU A 14 15.31 4.02 4.20
CA LEU A 14 14.16 3.57 4.97
C LEU A 14 13.36 2.52 4.20
N MET A 15 13.09 2.74 2.92
CA MET A 15 12.36 1.79 2.08
C MET A 15 13.09 0.47 1.93
N GLU A 16 14.40 0.49 1.72
CA GLU A 16 15.21 -0.72 1.68
C GLU A 16 15.11 -1.52 2.99
N TYR A 17 15.15 -0.84 4.14
CA TYR A 17 15.00 -1.49 5.44
C TYR A 17 13.60 -2.10 5.62
N LEU A 18 12.56 -1.34 5.31
CA LEU A 18 11.17 -1.79 5.44
C LEU A 18 10.87 -3.01 4.55
N GLU A 19 11.38 -3.01 3.33
CA GLU A 19 11.23 -4.12 2.38
C GLU A 19 12.05 -5.35 2.80
N LYS A 20 13.32 -5.16 3.17
CA LYS A 20 14.21 -6.25 3.60
C LYS A 20 13.69 -7.00 4.82
N HIS A 21 13.03 -6.28 5.73
CA HIS A 21 12.51 -6.84 6.96
C HIS A 21 11.01 -7.19 6.88
N GLU A 22 10.41 -7.14 5.69
CA GLU A 22 9.00 -7.49 5.45
C GLU A 22 8.04 -6.76 6.40
N ILE A 23 8.36 -5.51 6.76
CA ILE A 23 7.61 -4.72 7.74
C ILE A 23 6.27 -4.26 7.15
N LEU A 24 6.23 -4.02 5.85
CA LEU A 24 5.03 -3.56 5.14
C LEU A 24 4.14 -4.73 4.74
N PHE A 25 2.83 -4.55 4.83
CA PHE A 25 1.90 -5.60 4.48
C PHE A 25 1.93 -5.93 2.98
N PRO A 26 1.79 -7.22 2.60
CA PRO A 26 1.65 -7.62 1.20
C PRO A 26 0.38 -7.14 0.50
N THR A 27 -0.53 -6.46 1.20
CA THR A 27 -1.73 -5.83 0.63
C THR A 27 -1.63 -4.30 0.62
N GLN A 28 -0.60 -3.73 1.26
CA GLN A 28 -0.34 -2.30 1.19
C GLN A 28 0.25 -1.98 -0.19
N HIS A 29 -0.35 -1.01 -0.88
CA HIS A 29 0.02 -0.63 -2.25
C HIS A 29 0.69 0.72 -2.32
N GLU A 30 0.37 1.61 -1.39
CA GLU A 30 0.96 2.94 -1.32
C GLU A 30 2.37 2.87 -0.70
N PHE A 31 3.26 3.71 -1.23
CA PHE A 31 4.63 3.89 -0.73
C PHE A 31 5.54 2.64 -0.78
N GLN A 32 5.24 1.61 -1.57
CA GLN A 32 6.13 0.46 -1.79
C GLN A 32 6.80 0.51 -3.17
N HIS A 33 8.06 0.04 -3.30
CA HIS A 33 8.61 -0.15 -4.63
C HIS A 33 7.79 -1.18 -5.41
N LYS A 34 7.61 -0.92 -6.71
CA LYS A 34 6.93 -1.80 -7.68
C LYS A 34 5.42 -2.01 -7.45
N ARG A 35 4.82 -1.38 -6.44
CA ARG A 35 3.36 -1.32 -6.26
C ARG A 35 2.88 0.07 -6.59
N THR A 36 1.82 0.15 -7.39
CA THR A 36 1.27 1.43 -7.83
C THR A 36 -0.14 1.60 -7.30
N CYS A 37 -0.58 2.85 -7.14
CA CYS A 37 -1.98 3.15 -6.80
C CYS A 37 -2.96 2.45 -7.75
N THR A 38 -2.58 2.32 -9.02
CA THR A 38 -3.37 1.68 -10.08
C THR A 38 -3.61 0.18 -9.85
N THR A 39 -2.77 -0.53 -9.09
CA THR A 39 -2.96 -1.98 -8.83
C THR A 39 -3.80 -2.27 -7.59
N ASN A 40 -4.08 -1.29 -6.72
CA ASN A 40 -4.81 -1.51 -5.47
C ASN A 40 -6.25 -1.99 -5.70
N LEU A 41 -7.02 -1.24 -6.49
CA LEU A 41 -8.43 -1.55 -6.78
C LEU A 41 -8.60 -2.86 -7.57
N PRO A 42 -7.80 -3.16 -8.61
CA PRO A 42 -7.83 -4.46 -9.27
C PRO A 42 -7.58 -5.63 -8.31
N VAL A 43 -6.57 -5.54 -7.44
CA VAL A 43 -6.27 -6.61 -6.46
C VAL A 43 -7.44 -6.81 -5.49
N ALA A 44 -8.00 -5.72 -4.95
CA ALA A 44 -9.14 -5.80 -4.05
C ALA A 44 -10.37 -6.43 -4.73
N ARG A 45 -10.68 -6.00 -5.96
CA ARG A 45 -11.79 -6.55 -6.74
C ARG A 45 -11.62 -8.04 -6.99
N ASP A 46 -10.43 -8.47 -7.42
CA ASP A 46 -10.19 -9.88 -7.74
C ASP A 46 -10.35 -10.76 -6.49
N GLU A 47 -9.96 -10.29 -5.30
CA GLU A 47 -10.23 -10.98 -4.03
C GLU A 47 -11.72 -11.02 -3.69
N TRP A 48 -12.44 -9.91 -3.86
CA TRP A 48 -13.89 -9.84 -3.63
C TRP A 48 -14.68 -10.75 -4.54
N THR A 49 -14.35 -10.80 -5.83
CA THR A 49 -15.02 -11.68 -6.80
C THR A 49 -14.80 -13.15 -6.45
N LYS A 50 -13.61 -13.54 -5.97
CA LYS A 50 -13.38 -14.92 -5.51
C LYS A 50 -14.27 -15.30 -4.32
N SER A 51 -14.44 -14.40 -3.35
CA SER A 51 -15.33 -14.64 -2.21
C SER A 51 -16.79 -14.74 -2.64
N ASP A 52 -17.22 -13.88 -3.57
CA ASP A 52 -18.58 -13.93 -4.16
C ASP A 52 -18.81 -15.26 -4.89
N ASP A 53 -17.85 -15.68 -5.74
CA ASP A 53 -17.89 -16.95 -6.46
C ASP A 53 -17.95 -18.16 -5.52
N ALA A 54 -17.30 -18.07 -4.34
CA ALA A 54 -17.33 -19.10 -3.31
C ALA A 54 -18.65 -19.13 -2.50
N GLY A 55 -19.49 -18.10 -2.64
CA GLY A 55 -20.70 -17.90 -1.83
C GLY A 55 -20.41 -17.45 -0.40
N ASP A 56 -19.20 -16.93 -0.14
CA ASP A 56 -18.80 -16.44 1.16
C ASP A 56 -19.44 -15.07 1.44
N PRO A 57 -19.90 -14.82 2.69
CA PRO A 57 -20.42 -13.51 3.05
C PRO A 57 -19.31 -12.45 2.99
N LEU A 58 -19.43 -11.49 2.07
CA LEU A 58 -18.47 -10.40 1.87
C LEU A 58 -19.01 -9.08 2.46
N GLY A 59 -18.17 -8.40 3.25
CA GLY A 59 -18.41 -7.04 3.72
C GLY A 59 -17.21 -6.14 3.45
N ILE A 60 -17.46 -4.95 2.90
CA ILE A 60 -16.40 -3.97 2.56
C ILE A 60 -16.58 -2.74 3.44
N VAL A 61 -15.52 -2.34 4.13
CA VAL A 61 -15.48 -1.10 4.94
C VAL A 61 -14.47 -0.15 4.31
N TYR A 62 -14.95 1.01 3.88
CA TYR A 62 -14.08 2.10 3.42
C TYR A 62 -13.68 2.96 4.62
N LEU A 63 -12.38 3.13 4.82
CA LEU A 63 -11.80 3.93 5.89
C LEU A 63 -10.97 5.04 5.27
N ASP A 64 -11.07 6.23 5.86
CA ASP A 64 -10.24 7.37 5.51
C ASP A 64 -9.82 8.11 6.78
N PHE A 65 -8.64 8.73 6.74
CA PHE A 65 -8.15 9.53 7.86
C PHE A 65 -8.71 10.95 7.75
N SER A 66 -9.39 11.41 8.80
CA SER A 66 -9.94 12.79 8.85
C SER A 66 -8.86 13.88 8.68
N LYS A 67 -7.61 13.54 8.99
CA LYS A 67 -6.39 14.32 8.69
C LYS A 67 -5.26 13.33 8.38
N GLY A 68 -4.96 13.14 7.10
CA GLY A 68 -3.88 12.26 6.65
C GLY A 68 -2.51 12.92 6.77
N PHE A 69 -2.26 13.97 5.99
CA PHE A 69 -1.08 14.82 6.07
C PHE A 69 -1.44 16.22 5.53
N VAL A 70 -0.80 17.28 6.05
CA VAL A 70 -0.97 18.69 5.61
C VAL A 70 0.37 19.23 5.12
#